data_AF-A0A2N1C1X3-F1
#
_entry.id   AF-A0A2N1C1X3-F1
#
_cell.length_a   1.000
_cell.length_b   1.000
_cell.length_c   1.000
_cell.angle_alpha   90.00
_cell.angle_beta   90.00
_cell.angle_gamma   90.00
#
_symmetry.space_group_name_H-M   'P 1'
#
loop_
_entity.id
_entity.type
_entity.pdbx_description
1 polymer ?
#
loop_
_entity_poly.entity_id
_entity_poly.type
_entity_poly.pdbx_seq_one_letter_code
_entity_poly.pdbx_strand_id
1 'polypeptide(L)'
;MSLNVAHGKSCDICNQHIFTQNVEDWPQKLKCLKCGDILLSCVNCLDECCPSCEGELKAKKESFPDNVFIAIGTSDIEKVSQILNREYVNFDDITNDNGDTLLTRAAVNLDYEMCSHLIKNYHANTCNQSQYGRTALIEMVRTRSGKWNKKIVQLLSRSVNIQDSSGNTALMFAATGAGCFGSKKGNLQIIKHLIELKADLALTDRRGLTALGRAIESNNVSKNSTNDDVVEYLEKVMIQQEALKLFNQQYIYEVSDKGELSVTNS
;
A
#
# COMPACT_ATOMS: atom_id res chain seq x y z
N MET A 1 -5.49 29.32 -13.49
CA MET A 1 -4.13 29.85 -13.26
C MET A 1 -3.46 28.89 -12.31
N SER A 2 -2.38 28.26 -12.77
CA SER A 2 -1.70 27.14 -12.11
C SER A 2 -1.27 27.52 -10.69
N LEU A 3 -1.71 26.74 -9.70
CA LEU A 3 -1.38 26.95 -8.30
C LEU A 3 0.02 26.41 -8.05
N ASN A 4 0.97 27.31 -7.78
CA ASN A 4 2.32 26.93 -7.42
C ASN A 4 2.36 26.43 -5.98
N VAL A 5 2.82 25.20 -5.76
CA VAL A 5 3.11 24.69 -4.41
C VAL A 5 4.53 25.12 -4.07
N ALA A 6 4.72 25.88 -3.00
CA ALA A 6 6.05 26.29 -2.52
C ALA A 6 6.51 25.29 -1.45
N HIS A 7 7.72 24.75 -1.54
CA HIS A 7 8.35 24.10 -0.39
C HIS A 7 8.86 25.16 0.57
N GLY A 8 8.70 24.97 1.88
CA GLY A 8 9.06 25.95 2.90
C GLY A 8 10.56 26.14 3.20
N LYS A 9 11.49 25.76 2.30
CA LYS A 9 12.95 25.84 2.57
C LYS A 9 13.67 26.77 1.59
N SER A 10 14.63 27.56 2.08
CA SER A 10 15.52 28.39 1.27
C SER A 10 16.79 27.63 0.90
N CYS A 11 17.37 27.93 -0.25
CA CYS A 11 18.66 27.37 -0.64
C CYS A 11 19.80 27.96 0.20
N ASP A 12 20.60 27.09 0.81
CA ASP A 12 21.75 27.46 1.65
C ASP A 12 22.95 28.03 0.86
N ILE A 13 22.83 28.11 -0.47
CA ILE A 13 23.90 28.54 -1.38
C ILE A 13 23.59 29.91 -1.98
N CYS A 14 22.40 30.07 -2.57
CA CYS A 14 22.00 31.30 -3.26
C CYS A 14 20.94 32.11 -2.52
N ASN A 15 20.58 31.70 -1.30
CA ASN A 15 19.70 32.44 -0.38
C ASN A 15 18.29 32.75 -0.91
N GLN A 16 17.83 32.06 -1.95
CA GLN A 16 16.48 32.18 -2.49
C GLN A 16 15.54 31.10 -1.95
N HIS A 17 14.24 31.38 -1.96
CA HIS A 17 13.19 30.42 -1.61
C HIS A 17 13.03 29.33 -2.67
N ILE A 18 12.87 28.08 -2.23
CA ILE A 18 12.72 26.91 -3.10
C ILE A 18 11.23 26.67 -3.36
N PHE A 19 10.76 27.12 -4.52
CA PHE A 19 9.38 26.91 -4.95
C PHE A 19 9.28 25.59 -5.71
N THR A 20 8.32 24.72 -5.37
CA THR A 20 8.24 23.35 -5.92
C THR A 20 6.91 23.07 -6.58
N GLN A 21 6.77 23.48 -7.83
CA GLN A 21 5.65 23.03 -8.65
C GLN A 21 5.84 21.58 -9.08
N ASN A 22 7.10 21.15 -9.15
CA ASN A 22 7.54 19.85 -9.62
C ASN A 22 8.51 19.21 -8.60
N VAL A 23 8.60 17.88 -8.61
CA VAL A 23 9.52 17.09 -7.77
C VAL A 23 10.99 17.42 -8.07
N GLU A 24 11.29 17.88 -9.29
CA GLU A 24 12.63 18.31 -9.72
C GLU A 24 13.12 19.57 -9.01
N ASP A 25 12.19 20.36 -8.45
CA ASP A 25 12.47 21.54 -7.66
C ASP A 25 12.74 21.24 -6.18
N TRP A 26 12.58 19.99 -5.75
CA TRP A 26 12.67 19.63 -4.34
C TRP A 26 14.07 19.88 -3.77
N PRO A 27 14.16 20.46 -2.55
CA PRO A 27 15.43 20.80 -1.96
C PRO A 27 16.35 19.57 -1.80
N GLN A 28 17.54 19.62 -2.38
CA GLN A 28 18.56 18.58 -2.29
C GLN A 28 19.41 18.79 -1.05
N LYS A 29 19.66 17.77 -0.21
CA LYS A 29 20.73 17.92 0.79
C LYS A 29 22.08 17.65 0.10
N LEU A 30 23.11 18.45 0.35
CA LEU A 30 24.50 18.36 -0.15
C LEU A 30 25.48 18.36 1.03
N LYS A 31 26.30 17.33 1.17
CA LYS A 31 27.48 17.25 2.04
C LYS A 31 28.75 17.85 1.38
N CYS A 32 29.39 18.81 2.02
CA CYS A 32 30.71 19.31 1.65
C CYS A 32 31.81 18.27 1.95
N LEU A 33 32.69 18.01 0.98
CA LEU A 33 33.80 17.05 1.15
C LEU A 33 34.98 17.57 1.94
N LYS A 34 35.12 18.91 2.03
CA LYS A 34 36.23 19.56 2.70
C LYS A 34 35.99 19.76 4.20
N CYS A 35 34.91 20.45 4.57
CA CYS A 35 34.54 20.68 5.98
C CYS A 35 33.54 19.65 6.55
N GLY A 36 32.85 18.87 5.71
CA GLY A 36 31.85 17.89 6.15
C GLY A 36 30.42 18.43 6.32
N ASP A 37 30.23 19.74 6.13
CA ASP A 37 28.95 20.45 6.31
C ASP A 37 27.84 19.87 5.41
N ILE A 38 26.58 19.97 5.84
CA ILE A 38 25.42 19.49 5.11
C ILE A 38 24.51 20.68 4.83
N LEU A 39 24.31 20.98 3.55
CA LEU A 39 23.58 22.13 3.02
C LEU A 39 22.35 21.66 2.26
N LEU A 40 21.36 22.51 2.10
CA LEU A 40 20.15 22.26 1.36
C LEU A 40 20.12 23.17 0.13
N SER A 41 20.18 22.58 -1.05
CA SER A 41 20.28 23.28 -2.32
C SER A 41 18.96 23.31 -3.06
N CYS A 42 18.64 24.44 -3.68
CA CYS A 42 17.70 24.48 -4.79
C CYS A 42 18.35 23.92 -6.05
N VAL A 43 17.54 23.73 -7.09
CA VAL A 43 17.99 23.19 -8.38
C VAL A 43 19.02 24.09 -9.06
N ASN A 44 18.91 25.40 -8.85
CA ASN A 44 19.73 26.39 -9.56
C ASN A 44 21.14 26.52 -8.97
N CYS A 45 21.42 25.90 -7.83
CA CYS A 45 22.62 26.15 -7.03
C CYS A 45 23.38 24.83 -6.74
N LEU A 46 23.13 23.78 -7.52
CA LEU A 46 23.70 22.43 -7.34
C LEU A 46 25.20 22.33 -7.68
N ASP A 47 25.70 23.17 -8.59
CA ASP A 47 27.09 23.16 -9.08
C ASP A 47 28.00 24.18 -8.37
N GLU A 48 27.46 24.87 -7.37
CA GLU A 48 28.17 25.89 -6.61
C GLU A 48 29.05 25.28 -5.52
N CYS A 49 30.13 25.98 -5.17
CA CYS A 49 31.03 25.56 -4.11
C CYS A 49 30.43 25.81 -2.72
N CYS A 50 30.99 25.11 -1.71
CA CYS A 50 30.61 25.35 -0.32
C CYS A 50 30.86 26.82 0.05
N PRO A 51 29.85 27.59 0.46
CA PRO A 51 30.01 29.02 0.71
C PRO A 51 30.93 29.31 1.90
N SER A 52 31.17 28.33 2.78
CA SER A 52 31.97 28.50 3.99
C SER A 52 33.45 28.15 3.84
N CYS A 53 33.80 27.24 2.93
CA CYS A 53 35.18 26.75 2.81
C CYS A 53 35.65 26.56 1.36
N GLU A 54 34.81 26.92 0.40
CA GLU A 54 35.00 26.75 -1.05
C GLU A 54 35.29 25.30 -1.45
N GLY A 55 34.95 24.35 -0.58
CA GLY A 55 35.07 22.93 -0.84
C GLY A 55 34.00 22.43 -1.79
N GLU A 56 34.30 21.34 -2.50
CA GLU A 56 33.33 20.63 -3.33
C GLU A 56 32.14 20.17 -2.47
N LEU A 57 30.94 20.57 -2.88
CA LEU A 57 29.68 20.06 -2.35
C LEU A 57 29.27 18.79 -3.09
N LYS A 58 28.78 17.80 -2.35
CA LYS A 58 28.23 16.56 -2.88
C LYS A 58 26.91 16.24 -2.23
N ALA A 59 25.87 15.90 -2.97
CA ALA A 59 24.58 15.46 -2.40
C ALA A 59 24.70 14.58 -1.13
N LYS A 60 24.21 15.06 0.03
CA LYS A 60 23.87 14.23 1.18
C LYS A 60 22.57 13.52 0.83
N LYS A 61 22.63 12.20 0.93
CA LYS A 61 21.63 11.27 0.39
C LYS A 61 20.16 11.41 0.84
N GLU A 62 19.74 12.35 1.69
CA GLU A 62 18.39 12.31 2.29
C GLU A 62 17.57 13.59 2.08
N SER A 63 16.61 13.54 1.16
CA SER A 63 15.72 14.60 0.68
C SER A 63 14.36 14.60 1.41
N PHE A 64 13.49 15.59 1.18
CA PHE A 64 12.22 15.79 1.91
C PHE A 64 11.24 14.59 1.98
N PRO A 65 11.18 13.61 1.06
CA PRO A 65 10.43 12.38 1.30
C PRO A 65 11.04 11.53 2.44
N ASP A 66 12.36 11.45 2.57
CA ASP A 66 13.01 10.46 3.44
C ASP A 66 12.69 10.66 4.93
N ASN A 67 12.57 11.91 5.37
CA ASN A 67 12.28 12.23 6.76
C ASN A 67 10.89 11.74 7.21
N VAL A 68 9.87 11.86 6.35
CA VAL A 68 8.52 11.42 6.72
C VAL A 68 8.43 9.90 6.71
N PHE A 69 9.11 9.23 5.77
CA PHE A 69 9.16 7.77 5.76
C PHE A 69 9.96 7.18 6.92
N ILE A 70 11.01 7.86 7.40
CA ILE A 70 11.71 7.49 8.63
C ILE A 70 10.75 7.59 9.83
N ALA A 71 9.96 8.67 9.94
CA ALA A 71 8.99 8.84 11.03
C ALA A 71 7.88 7.77 11.00
N ILE A 72 7.38 7.40 9.81
CA ILE A 72 6.46 6.27 9.64
C ILE A 72 7.13 4.95 10.03
N GLY A 73 8.41 4.78 9.69
CA GLY A 73 9.22 3.62 10.07
C GLY A 73 9.37 3.45 11.58
N THR A 74 9.39 4.55 12.33
CA THR A 74 9.48 4.56 13.79
C THR A 74 8.12 4.70 14.50
N SER A 75 7.01 4.62 13.77
CA SER A 75 5.64 4.80 14.29
C SER A 75 5.43 6.14 15.03
N ASP A 76 6.15 7.19 14.62
CA ASP A 76 6.10 8.51 15.26
C ASP A 76 5.00 9.37 14.61
N ILE A 77 3.75 9.17 15.04
CA ILE A 77 2.58 9.87 14.52
C ILE A 77 2.70 11.39 14.72
N GLU A 78 3.26 11.82 15.85
CA GLU A 78 3.45 13.23 16.14
C GLU A 78 4.41 13.87 15.14
N LYS A 79 5.54 13.24 14.87
CA LYS A 79 6.52 13.73 13.88
C LYS A 79 5.98 13.68 12.46
N VAL A 80 5.22 12.64 12.09
CA VAL A 80 4.51 12.61 10.79
C VAL A 80 3.57 13.81 10.69
N SER A 81 2.78 14.07 11.73
CA SER A 81 1.87 15.20 11.74
C SER A 81 2.60 16.54 11.64
N GLN A 82 3.70 16.68 12.37
CA GLN A 82 4.56 17.87 12.32
C GLN A 82 5.16 18.10 10.94
N ILE A 83 5.49 17.05 10.17
CA ILE A 83 6.06 17.16 8.82
C ILE A 83 4.95 17.48 7.81
N LEU A 84 3.83 16.75 7.85
CA LEU A 84 2.76 16.87 6.87
C LEU A 84 1.91 18.13 7.03
N ASN A 85 1.69 18.62 8.25
CA ASN A 85 0.93 19.86 8.49
C ASN A 85 1.63 21.14 7.99
N ARG A 86 2.90 21.05 7.58
CA ARG A 86 3.67 22.21 7.13
C ARG A 86 3.50 22.50 5.64
N GLU A 87 2.93 21.59 4.87
CA GLU A 87 2.99 21.62 3.41
C GLU A 87 1.59 21.36 2.82
N TYR A 88 1.14 22.21 1.88
CA TYR A 88 -0.13 22.00 1.16
C TYR A 88 0.10 21.04 0.00
N VAL A 89 0.39 19.79 0.35
CA VAL A 89 0.80 18.74 -0.59
C VAL A 89 -0.28 17.68 -0.62
N ASN A 90 -0.60 17.20 -1.80
CA ASN A 90 -1.35 15.97 -1.93
C ASN A 90 -0.46 14.81 -1.43
N PHE A 91 -0.72 14.33 -0.22
CA PHE A 91 0.14 13.34 0.45
C PHE A 91 0.17 11.99 -0.28
N ASP A 92 -0.80 11.74 -1.17
CA ASP A 92 -0.83 10.58 -2.06
C ASP A 92 0.27 10.62 -3.13
N ASP A 93 0.80 11.81 -3.45
CA ASP A 93 1.91 12.00 -4.39
C ASP A 93 3.29 11.83 -3.71
N ILE A 94 3.33 11.78 -2.37
CA ILE A 94 4.56 11.57 -1.62
C ILE A 94 4.90 10.09 -1.62
N THR A 95 5.98 9.75 -2.34
CA THR A 95 6.55 8.40 -2.35
C THR A 95 8.02 8.41 -1.97
N ASN A 96 8.50 7.34 -1.32
CA ASN A 96 9.96 7.12 -1.19
C ASN A 96 10.53 6.47 -2.45
N ASP A 97 11.83 6.20 -2.43
CA ASP A 97 12.59 5.54 -3.51
C ASP A 97 11.98 4.21 -4.00
N ASN A 98 11.20 3.50 -3.16
CA ASN A 98 10.52 2.26 -3.57
C ASN A 98 9.17 2.52 -4.28
N GLY A 99 8.74 3.77 -4.39
CA GLY A 99 7.42 4.16 -4.91
C GLY A 99 6.27 3.89 -3.93
N ASP A 100 6.58 3.63 -2.65
CA ASP A 100 5.55 3.45 -1.62
C ASP A 100 5.03 4.81 -1.18
N THR A 101 3.71 4.95 -1.17
CA THR A 101 3.03 6.06 -0.51
C THR A 101 3.21 5.99 1.01
N LEU A 102 2.91 7.08 1.71
CA LEU A 102 2.89 7.11 3.17
C LEU A 102 1.98 6.01 3.75
N LEU A 103 0.77 5.85 3.18
CA LEU A 103 -0.18 4.83 3.61
C LEU A 103 0.32 3.42 3.32
N THR A 104 0.95 3.19 2.17
CA THR A 104 1.55 1.89 1.83
C THR A 104 2.59 1.51 2.88
N ARG A 105 3.50 2.43 3.24
CA ARG A 105 4.55 2.13 4.22
C ARG A 105 3.98 1.86 5.61
N ALA A 106 3.01 2.65 6.06
CA ALA A 106 2.33 2.42 7.34
C ALA A 106 1.61 1.05 7.37
N ALA A 107 0.95 0.67 6.28
CA ALA A 107 0.26 -0.61 6.17
C ALA A 107 1.22 -1.80 6.18
N VAL A 108 2.34 -1.73 5.44
CA VAL A 108 3.39 -2.76 5.44
C VAL A 108 4.02 -2.93 6.82
N ASN A 109 4.20 -1.84 7.56
CA ASN A 109 4.67 -1.88 8.95
C ASN A 109 3.63 -2.45 9.94
N LEU A 110 2.41 -2.75 9.48
CA LEU A 110 1.27 -3.20 10.29
C LEU A 110 0.85 -2.21 11.39
N ASP A 111 1.15 -0.92 11.17
CA ASP A 111 0.84 0.17 12.10
C ASP A 111 -0.58 0.70 11.86
N TYR A 112 -1.53 0.19 12.65
CA TYR A 112 -2.93 0.56 12.52
C TYR A 112 -3.18 2.03 12.88
N GLU A 113 -2.53 2.54 13.92
CA GLU A 113 -2.78 3.91 14.38
C GLU A 113 -2.25 4.91 13.35
N MET A 114 -1.07 4.67 12.78
CA MET A 114 -0.55 5.47 11.67
C MET A 114 -1.45 5.39 10.43
N CYS A 115 -1.92 4.20 10.04
CA CYS A 115 -2.87 4.07 8.92
C CYS A 115 -4.17 4.85 9.17
N SER A 116 -4.77 4.69 10.36
CA SER A 116 -5.98 5.39 10.76
C SER A 116 -5.75 6.91 10.75
N HIS A 117 -4.60 7.37 11.24
CA HIS A 117 -4.23 8.78 11.26
C HIS A 117 -4.11 9.36 9.85
N LEU A 118 -3.36 8.70 8.95
CA LEU A 118 -3.19 9.12 7.55
C LEU A 118 -4.53 9.17 6.80
N ILE A 119 -5.41 8.18 6.99
CA ILE A 119 -6.71 8.13 6.31
C ILE A 119 -7.66 9.20 6.85
N LYS A 120 -7.75 9.38 8.18
CA LYS A 120 -8.75 10.27 8.79
C LYS A 120 -8.35 11.73 8.75
N ASN A 121 -7.08 12.03 8.99
CA ASN A 121 -6.60 13.40 9.17
C ASN A 121 -5.99 13.98 7.89
N TYR A 122 -5.48 13.12 7.01
CA TYR A 122 -4.82 13.52 5.77
C TYR A 122 -5.52 13.00 4.51
N HIS A 123 -6.68 12.36 4.67
CA HIS A 123 -7.50 11.83 3.58
C HIS A 123 -6.74 10.91 2.61
N ALA A 124 -5.69 10.23 3.09
CA ALA A 124 -4.87 9.34 2.28
C ALA A 124 -5.74 8.34 1.52
N ASN A 125 -5.57 8.28 0.20
CA ASN A 125 -6.42 7.49 -0.66
C ASN A 125 -6.07 6.00 -0.52
N THR A 126 -6.97 5.24 0.08
CA THR A 126 -6.82 3.79 0.28
C THR A 126 -6.79 2.99 -1.02
N CYS A 127 -7.24 3.59 -2.12
CA CYS A 127 -7.23 3.00 -3.45
C CYS A 127 -6.03 3.47 -4.31
N ASN A 128 -5.14 4.33 -3.79
CA ASN A 128 -3.98 4.78 -4.54
C ASN A 128 -3.10 3.58 -4.94
N GLN A 129 -2.63 3.59 -6.19
CA GLN A 129 -1.85 2.51 -6.78
C GLN A 129 -0.43 3.01 -7.05
N SER A 130 0.56 2.22 -6.63
CA SER A 130 1.95 2.47 -7.03
C SER A 130 2.14 2.29 -8.54
N GLN A 131 3.34 2.55 -9.04
CA GLN A 131 3.73 2.29 -10.43
C GLN A 131 3.48 0.83 -10.90
N TYR A 132 3.36 -0.13 -9.97
CA TYR A 132 3.03 -1.53 -10.27
C TYR A 132 1.54 -1.85 -10.16
N GLY A 133 0.67 -0.83 -10.05
CA GLY A 133 -0.75 -0.98 -9.83
C GLY A 133 -1.10 -1.44 -8.41
N ARG A 134 -0.15 -1.47 -7.47
CA ARG A 134 -0.38 -2.07 -6.15
C ARG A 134 -0.93 -1.05 -5.17
N THR A 135 -2.02 -1.40 -4.51
CA THR A 135 -2.57 -0.63 -3.39
C THR A 135 -1.84 -0.97 -2.09
N ALA A 136 -2.03 -0.14 -1.06
CA ALA A 136 -1.51 -0.41 0.28
C ALA A 136 -1.95 -1.80 0.81
N LEU A 137 -3.17 -2.24 0.48
CA LEU A 137 -3.68 -3.57 0.87
C LEU A 137 -2.93 -4.69 0.16
N ILE A 138 -2.73 -4.58 -1.15
CA ILE A 138 -1.97 -5.56 -1.93
C ILE A 138 -0.54 -5.65 -1.38
N GLU A 139 0.12 -4.51 -1.17
CA GLU A 139 1.50 -4.48 -0.74
C GLU A 139 1.68 -5.05 0.68
N MET A 140 0.80 -4.68 1.62
CA MET A 140 0.77 -5.28 2.97
C MET A 140 0.55 -6.79 2.93
N VAL A 141 -0.41 -7.28 2.13
CA VAL A 141 -0.65 -8.73 2.02
C VAL A 141 0.56 -9.42 1.40
N ARG A 142 1.13 -8.86 0.32
CA ARG A 142 2.25 -9.46 -0.43
C ARG A 142 3.56 -9.51 0.36
N THR A 143 3.84 -8.51 1.18
CA THR A 143 5.06 -8.37 1.99
C THR A 143 5.01 -9.08 3.34
N ARG A 144 3.85 -9.64 3.74
CA ARG A 144 3.65 -10.25 5.05
C ARG A 144 4.81 -11.20 5.45
N SER A 145 5.42 -10.94 6.60
CA SER A 145 6.42 -11.80 7.26
C SER A 145 5.76 -12.79 8.24
N GLY A 146 4.56 -13.28 7.90
CA GLY A 146 3.74 -14.17 8.74
C GLY A 146 2.80 -13.47 9.73
N LYS A 147 2.94 -12.15 9.92
CA LYS A 147 2.00 -11.32 10.68
C LYS A 147 1.03 -10.59 9.75
N TRP A 148 -0.14 -10.24 10.26
CA TRP A 148 -1.14 -9.42 9.59
C TRP A 148 -1.98 -8.68 10.63
N ASN A 149 -2.67 -7.60 10.22
CA ASN A 149 -3.51 -6.81 11.10
C ASN A 149 -4.92 -6.68 10.52
N LYS A 150 -5.89 -7.36 11.15
CA LYS A 150 -7.31 -7.35 10.73
C LYS A 150 -7.88 -5.94 10.61
N LYS A 151 -7.54 -5.05 11.55
CA LYS A 151 -8.08 -3.68 11.57
C LYS A 151 -7.58 -2.87 10.37
N ILE A 152 -6.33 -3.07 9.93
CA ILE A 152 -5.81 -2.39 8.74
C ILE A 152 -6.49 -2.91 7.47
N VAL A 153 -6.71 -4.23 7.36
CA VAL A 153 -7.46 -4.81 6.24
C VAL A 153 -8.87 -4.20 6.15
N GLN A 154 -9.55 -4.00 7.30
CA GLN A 154 -10.84 -3.32 7.35
C GLN A 154 -10.76 -1.85 6.90
N LEU A 155 -9.74 -1.10 7.35
CA LEU A 155 -9.51 0.29 6.91
C LEU A 155 -9.32 0.39 5.39
N LEU A 156 -8.68 -0.61 4.79
CA LEU A 156 -8.37 -0.66 3.36
C LEU A 156 -9.42 -1.40 2.52
N SER A 157 -10.58 -1.72 3.10
CA SER A 157 -11.66 -2.52 2.46
C SER A 157 -12.11 -1.98 1.10
N ARG A 158 -12.07 -0.68 0.87
CA ARG A 158 -12.41 -0.05 -0.43
C ARG A 158 -11.52 -0.52 -1.59
N SER A 159 -10.32 -1.02 -1.28
CA SER A 159 -9.33 -1.49 -2.26
C SER A 159 -9.31 -3.01 -2.46
N VAL A 160 -10.24 -3.75 -1.82
CA VAL A 160 -10.22 -5.23 -1.73
C VAL A 160 -10.19 -5.93 -3.11
N ASN A 161 -10.88 -5.35 -4.10
CA ASN A 161 -11.01 -5.90 -5.45
C ASN A 161 -10.15 -5.19 -6.50
N ILE A 162 -9.32 -4.22 -6.09
CA ILE A 162 -8.41 -3.55 -7.04
C ILE A 162 -7.34 -4.58 -7.45
N GLN A 163 -7.06 -4.62 -8.75
CA GLN A 163 -6.04 -5.47 -9.35
C GLN A 163 -4.75 -4.69 -9.56
N ASP A 164 -3.62 -5.34 -9.30
CA ASP A 164 -2.31 -4.80 -9.69
C ASP A 164 -2.10 -4.84 -11.19
N SER A 165 -0.96 -4.31 -11.67
CA SER A 165 -0.65 -4.33 -13.10
C SER A 165 -0.56 -5.73 -13.70
N SER A 166 -0.51 -6.82 -12.92
CA SER A 166 -0.54 -8.20 -13.41
C SER A 166 -1.93 -8.84 -13.29
N GLY A 167 -2.94 -8.08 -12.91
CA GLY A 167 -4.30 -8.56 -12.67
C GLY A 167 -4.48 -9.22 -11.30
N ASN A 168 -3.48 -9.18 -10.40
CA ASN A 168 -3.61 -9.85 -9.11
C ASN A 168 -4.34 -8.97 -8.09
N THR A 169 -5.32 -9.55 -7.39
CA THR A 169 -5.94 -8.92 -6.22
C THR A 169 -5.20 -9.27 -4.94
N ALA A 170 -5.51 -8.58 -3.84
CA ALA A 170 -5.00 -8.94 -2.52
C ALA A 170 -5.36 -10.39 -2.13
N LEU A 171 -6.53 -10.89 -2.55
CA LEU A 171 -6.96 -12.26 -2.31
C LEU A 171 -6.06 -13.28 -3.02
N MET A 172 -5.66 -13.02 -4.26
CA MET A 172 -4.75 -13.89 -5.01
C MET A 172 -3.37 -13.99 -4.33
N PHE A 173 -2.81 -12.86 -3.88
CA PHE A 173 -1.56 -12.86 -3.11
C PHE A 173 -1.69 -13.55 -1.74
N ALA A 174 -2.86 -13.46 -1.10
CA ALA A 174 -3.14 -14.20 0.13
C ALA A 174 -3.20 -15.71 -0.13
N ALA A 175 -3.70 -16.12 -1.30
CA ALA A 175 -3.89 -17.52 -1.70
C ALA A 175 -2.58 -18.24 -2.12
N THR A 176 -1.67 -17.60 -2.85
CA THR A 176 -0.42 -18.26 -3.30
C THR A 176 0.65 -18.43 -2.21
N GLY A 177 0.68 -17.53 -1.21
CA GLY A 177 1.85 -17.34 -0.36
C GLY A 177 2.63 -16.06 -0.69
N ALA A 178 3.40 -15.55 0.28
CA ALA A 178 4.08 -14.25 0.18
C ALA A 178 5.40 -14.37 -0.59
N GLY A 179 5.40 -13.86 -1.83
CA GLY A 179 6.55 -13.94 -2.75
C GLY A 179 7.78 -13.14 -2.33
N CYS A 180 7.70 -12.22 -1.36
CA CYS A 180 8.85 -11.42 -0.93
C CYS A 180 9.80 -12.14 0.04
N PHE A 181 9.27 -13.01 0.91
CA PHE A 181 10.04 -13.60 2.02
C PHE A 181 9.96 -15.13 2.06
N GLY A 182 9.56 -15.75 0.94
CA GLY A 182 9.59 -17.21 0.80
C GLY A 182 8.51 -17.96 1.60
N SER A 183 7.42 -17.29 1.97
CA SER A 183 6.28 -17.99 2.57
C SER A 183 5.62 -18.86 1.50
N LYS A 184 5.80 -20.17 1.59
CA LYS A 184 5.35 -21.16 0.60
C LYS A 184 3.85 -21.49 0.69
N LYS A 185 3.13 -20.89 1.63
CA LYS A 185 1.73 -21.21 1.94
C LYS A 185 0.87 -19.95 1.96
N GLY A 186 -0.35 -20.04 1.45
CA GLY A 186 -1.36 -19.02 1.58
C GLY A 186 -1.73 -18.76 3.03
N ASN A 187 -2.29 -17.57 3.31
CA ASN A 187 -2.73 -17.21 4.65
C ASN A 187 -4.26 -17.28 4.73
N LEU A 188 -4.76 -18.41 5.23
CA LEU A 188 -6.20 -18.68 5.36
C LEU A 188 -6.95 -17.63 6.21
N GLN A 189 -6.28 -17.03 7.21
CA GLN A 189 -6.92 -16.01 8.04
C GLN A 189 -7.17 -14.72 7.26
N ILE A 190 -6.19 -14.30 6.45
CA ILE A 190 -6.35 -13.14 5.55
C ILE A 190 -7.43 -13.45 4.51
N ILE A 191 -7.42 -14.64 3.91
CA ILE A 191 -8.40 -15.07 2.90
C ILE A 191 -9.83 -14.98 3.44
N LYS A 192 -10.09 -15.60 4.60
CA LYS A 192 -11.39 -15.54 5.28
C LYS A 192 -11.83 -14.09 5.46
N HIS A 193 -10.92 -13.24 5.92
CA HIS A 193 -11.26 -11.85 6.20
C HIS A 193 -11.48 -11.00 4.93
N LEU A 194 -10.71 -11.22 3.87
CA LEU A 194 -10.95 -10.56 2.58
C LEU A 194 -12.32 -10.96 2.01
N ILE A 195 -12.71 -12.23 2.14
CA ILE A 195 -14.04 -12.72 1.73
C ILE A 195 -15.16 -12.09 2.58
N GLU A 196 -14.97 -11.95 3.89
CA GLU A 196 -15.89 -11.19 4.76
C GLU A 196 -16.09 -9.75 4.26
N LEU A 197 -15.02 -9.15 3.72
CA LEU A 197 -15.02 -7.81 3.11
C LEU A 197 -15.46 -7.80 1.63
N LYS A 198 -16.14 -8.85 1.16
CA LYS A 198 -16.67 -8.96 -0.21
C LYS A 198 -15.60 -8.95 -1.30
N ALA A 199 -14.46 -9.59 -1.03
CA ALA A 199 -13.50 -9.93 -2.07
C ALA A 199 -14.18 -10.80 -3.16
N ASP A 200 -14.02 -10.41 -4.41
CA ASP A 200 -14.54 -11.11 -5.57
C ASP A 200 -13.67 -12.33 -5.89
N LEU A 201 -14.26 -13.52 -5.79
CA LEU A 201 -13.62 -14.81 -6.05
C LEU A 201 -13.47 -15.10 -7.55
N ALA A 202 -14.25 -14.42 -8.40
CA ALA A 202 -14.31 -14.65 -9.84
C ALA A 202 -13.31 -13.80 -10.62
N LEU A 203 -12.72 -12.78 -10.01
CA LEU A 203 -11.65 -12.00 -10.64
C LEU A 203 -10.49 -12.94 -11.03
N THR A 204 -9.97 -12.73 -12.24
CA THR A 204 -8.84 -13.47 -12.78
C THR A 204 -7.66 -12.54 -13.02
N ASP A 205 -6.46 -13.03 -12.78
CA ASP A 205 -5.25 -12.34 -13.21
C ASP A 205 -5.05 -12.39 -14.74
N ARG A 206 -3.95 -11.83 -15.23
CA ARG A 206 -3.62 -11.83 -16.67
C ARG A 206 -3.40 -13.23 -17.27
N ARG A 207 -3.25 -14.27 -16.46
CA ARG A 207 -3.14 -15.66 -16.91
C ARG A 207 -4.49 -16.39 -16.87
N GLY A 208 -5.56 -15.70 -16.50
CA GLY A 208 -6.89 -16.29 -16.34
C GLY A 208 -7.06 -17.05 -15.03
N LEU A 209 -6.14 -16.92 -14.07
CA LEU A 209 -6.21 -17.63 -12.79
C LEU A 209 -6.96 -16.80 -11.75
N THR A 210 -7.97 -17.42 -11.13
CA THR A 210 -8.61 -16.89 -9.91
C THR A 210 -7.73 -17.10 -8.68
N ALA A 211 -8.15 -16.62 -7.51
CA ALA A 211 -7.47 -16.91 -6.26
C ALA A 211 -7.35 -18.43 -5.98
N LEU A 212 -8.38 -19.22 -6.31
CA LEU A 212 -8.31 -20.68 -6.22
C LEU A 212 -7.31 -21.26 -7.23
N GLY A 213 -7.35 -20.82 -8.49
CA GLY A 213 -6.41 -21.28 -9.53
C GLY A 213 -4.95 -21.02 -9.14
N ARG A 214 -4.70 -19.86 -8.52
CA ARG A 214 -3.41 -19.50 -7.93
C ARG A 214 -3.00 -20.38 -6.74
N ALA A 215 -3.94 -20.73 -5.86
CA ALA A 215 -3.67 -21.66 -4.75
C ALA A 215 -3.28 -23.06 -5.24
N ILE A 216 -4.01 -23.58 -6.25
CA ILE A 216 -3.75 -24.88 -6.88
C ILE A 216 -2.40 -24.88 -7.60
N GLU A 217 -2.10 -23.83 -8.37
CA GLU A 217 -0.81 -23.67 -9.03
C GLU A 217 0.34 -23.72 -8.02
N SER A 218 0.20 -23.05 -6.88
CA SER A 218 1.22 -23.06 -5.83
C SER A 218 1.49 -24.46 -5.25
N ASN A 219 0.45 -25.29 -5.10
CA ASN A 219 0.58 -26.69 -4.66
C ASN A 219 1.39 -27.52 -5.66
N ASN A 220 1.11 -27.34 -6.96
CA ASN A 220 1.79 -28.10 -8.02
C ASN A 220 3.28 -27.77 -8.13
N VAL A 221 3.66 -26.54 -7.82
CA VAL A 221 5.06 -26.08 -7.89
C VAL A 221 5.88 -26.53 -6.67
N SER A 222 5.26 -26.73 -5.51
CA SER A 222 5.96 -26.95 -4.24
C SER A 222 5.73 -28.36 -3.70
N LYS A 223 6.67 -29.29 -3.97
CA LYS A 223 6.63 -30.70 -3.52
C LYS A 223 6.41 -30.92 -2.02
N ASN A 224 6.61 -29.88 -1.19
CA ASN A 224 6.56 -29.93 0.28
C ASN A 224 5.62 -28.90 0.93
N SER A 225 4.80 -28.15 0.15
CA SER A 225 3.92 -27.11 0.70
C SER A 225 2.47 -27.43 0.41
N THR A 226 1.75 -27.93 1.41
CA THR A 226 0.31 -28.17 1.29
C THR A 226 -0.43 -26.88 1.61
N ASN A 227 -0.75 -26.13 0.55
CA ASN A 227 -1.75 -25.08 0.54
C ASN A 227 -3.18 -25.67 0.45
N ASP A 228 -3.32 -26.96 0.74
CA ASP A 228 -4.53 -27.76 0.59
C ASP A 228 -5.70 -27.20 1.39
N ASP A 229 -5.44 -26.67 2.60
CA ASP A 229 -6.45 -26.02 3.43
C ASP A 229 -7.00 -24.74 2.79
N VAL A 230 -6.16 -24.00 2.07
CA VAL A 230 -6.57 -22.82 1.30
C VAL A 230 -7.38 -23.23 0.07
N VAL A 231 -6.92 -24.27 -0.65
CA VAL A 231 -7.62 -24.81 -1.82
C VAL A 231 -9.00 -25.32 -1.41
N GLU A 232 -9.08 -26.19 -0.41
CA GLU A 232 -10.33 -26.76 0.11
C GLU A 232 -11.28 -25.65 0.58
N TYR A 233 -10.77 -24.65 1.30
CA TYR A 233 -11.60 -23.55 1.77
C TYR A 233 -12.14 -22.68 0.63
N LEU A 234 -11.29 -22.29 -0.32
CA LEU A 234 -11.71 -21.46 -1.46
C LEU A 234 -12.68 -22.21 -2.36
N GLU A 235 -12.42 -23.49 -2.65
CA GLU A 235 -13.33 -24.36 -3.41
C GLU A 235 -14.70 -24.44 -2.74
N LYS A 236 -14.73 -24.71 -1.43
CA LYS A 236 -15.97 -24.76 -0.65
C LYS A 236 -16.75 -23.44 -0.73
N VAL A 237 -16.08 -22.29 -0.53
CA VAL A 237 -16.76 -20.99 -0.55
C VAL A 237 -17.26 -20.66 -1.95
N MET A 238 -16.52 -20.98 -3.01
CA MET A 238 -16.96 -20.77 -4.39
C MET A 238 -18.22 -21.59 -4.71
N ILE A 239 -18.24 -22.87 -4.34
CA ILE A 239 -19.41 -23.73 -4.49
C ILE A 239 -20.62 -23.14 -3.73
N GLN A 240 -20.41 -22.69 -2.49
CA GLN A 240 -21.47 -22.08 -1.68
C GLN A 240 -22.03 -20.79 -2.32
N GLN A 241 -21.17 -19.94 -2.88
CA GLN A 241 -21.62 -18.70 -3.54
C GLN A 241 -22.43 -19.00 -4.81
N GLU A 242 -21.98 -19.93 -5.65
CA GLU A 242 -22.71 -20.29 -6.87
C GLU A 242 -24.02 -21.02 -6.55
N ALA A 243 -24.02 -21.92 -5.56
CA ALA A 243 -25.23 -22.59 -5.10
C ALA A 243 -26.27 -21.59 -4.57
N LEU A 244 -25.86 -20.61 -3.76
CA LEU A 244 -26.75 -19.56 -3.25
C LEU A 244 -27.29 -18.68 -4.38
N LYS A 245 -26.46 -18.35 -5.37
CA LYS A 245 -26.88 -17.59 -6.54
C LYS A 245 -27.94 -18.34 -7.36
N LEU A 246 -27.73 -19.62 -7.65
CA LEU A 246 -28.71 -20.46 -8.34
C LEU A 246 -30.00 -20.60 -7.52
N PHE A 247 -29.87 -20.80 -6.21
CA PHE A 247 -31.00 -20.88 -5.30
C PHE A 247 -31.84 -19.59 -5.35
N ASN A 248 -31.22 -18.42 -5.24
CA ASN A 248 -31.90 -17.13 -5.30
C ASN A 248 -32.51 -16.80 -6.67
N GLN A 249 -32.06 -17.45 -7.74
CA GLN A 249 -32.66 -17.31 -9.08
C GLN A 249 -33.92 -18.18 -9.24
N GLN A 250 -33.94 -19.35 -8.59
CA GLN A 250 -34.99 -20.37 -8.76
C GLN A 250 -36.03 -20.36 -7.65
N TYR A 251 -35.74 -19.73 -6.52
CA TYR A 251 -36.59 -19.81 -5.34
C TYR A 251 -36.77 -18.45 -4.68
N ILE A 252 -37.99 -18.22 -4.20
CA ILE A 252 -38.33 -17.18 -3.22
C ILE A 252 -38.39 -17.86 -1.86
N TYR A 253 -37.72 -17.29 -0.87
CA TYR A 253 -37.71 -17.82 0.48
C TYR A 253 -38.02 -16.75 1.51
N GLU A 254 -38.68 -17.16 2.59
CA GLU A 254 -39.01 -16.30 3.72
C GLU A 254 -38.59 -16.99 5.02
N VAL A 255 -38.13 -16.21 6.00
CA VAL A 255 -37.81 -16.71 7.34
C VAL A 255 -38.81 -16.09 8.29
N SER A 256 -39.63 -16.92 8.93
CA SER A 256 -40.64 -16.45 9.88
C SER A 256 -39.99 -15.93 11.16
N ASP A 257 -40.74 -15.17 11.97
CA ASP A 257 -40.30 -14.70 13.30
C ASP A 257 -39.96 -15.85 14.26
N LYS A 258 -40.39 -17.07 13.94
CA LYS A 258 -40.07 -18.30 14.69
C LYS A 258 -38.77 -18.97 14.21
N GLY A 259 -38.14 -18.44 13.16
CA GLY A 259 -36.94 -18.99 12.54
C GLY A 259 -37.20 -20.15 11.57
N GLU A 260 -38.43 -20.30 11.08
CA GLU A 260 -38.78 -21.34 10.09
C GLU A 260 -38.52 -20.80 8.67
N LEU A 261 -37.76 -21.56 7.87
CA LEU A 261 -37.49 -21.24 6.47
C LEU A 261 -38.57 -21.86 5.57
N SER A 262 -39.32 -21.04 4.86
CA SER A 262 -40.21 -21.47 3.77
C SER A 262 -39.55 -21.17 2.43
N VAL A 263 -39.64 -22.10 1.49
CA VAL A 263 -39.04 -21.98 0.15
C VAL A 263 -40.10 -22.34 -0.89
N THR A 264 -40.27 -21.47 -1.88
CA THR A 264 -41.20 -21.63 -3.00
C THR A 264 -40.47 -21.35 -4.30
N ASN A 265 -40.90 -21.94 -5.41
CA ASN A 265 -40.32 -21.62 -6.72
C ASN A 265 -40.61 -20.15 -7.07
N SER A 266 -39.62 -19.46 -7.64
CA SER A 266 -39.75 -18.09 -8.15
C SER A 266 -40.61 -17.98 -9.40
#